data_AF-A0A3D2JWU3-F1
#
_entry.id   AF-A0A3D2JWU3-F1
#
_cell.length_a   1.000
_cell.length_b   1.000
_cell.length_c   1.000
_cell.angle_alpha   90.00
_cell.angle_beta   90.00
_cell.angle_gamma   90.00
#
_symmetry.space_group_name_H-M   'P 1'
#
loop_
_entity.id
_entity.type
_entity.pdbx_description
1 polymer ?
#
loop_
_entity_poly.entity_id
_entity_poly.type
_entity_poly.pdbx_seq_one_letter_code
_entity_poly.pdbx_strand_id
1 'polypeptide(L)'
;MWQQSEPIFRKYHGTYGKHAGDGMVYYFFPQPDCDYRLNAIQCSLELKAMMRRITQRWQSRKGWFSDLLLNIGLNEGQEWFGSFHAGGHVEFTVLGETINSASRVSDFARNGSVWASKSMLNQIPTEKRKQINFGITRQTQHNEFLFVTDTYASLGSLLDDTDRNNSKFRDVGMLPITELRDFTGDVSIGTA
;
A
#
# COMPACT_ATOMS: atom_id res chain seq x y z
N MET A 1 1.92 -7.53 16.19
CA MET A 1 1.63 -6.76 14.96
C MET A 1 0.45 -7.39 14.23
N TRP A 2 0.57 -8.65 13.77
CA TRP A 2 -0.51 -9.44 13.15
C TRP A 2 -1.89 -9.36 13.82
N GLN A 3 -1.96 -9.68 15.11
CA GLN A 3 -3.23 -9.62 15.88
C GLN A 3 -3.84 -8.21 15.95
N GLN A 4 -3.03 -7.15 15.88
CA GLN A 4 -3.53 -5.76 15.88
C GLN A 4 -3.93 -5.29 14.48
N SER A 5 -3.40 -5.91 13.43
CA SER A 5 -3.72 -5.57 12.05
C SER A 5 -5.01 -6.23 11.54
N GLU A 6 -5.34 -7.44 12.02
CA GLU A 6 -6.54 -8.18 11.57
C GLU A 6 -7.85 -7.38 11.70
N PRO A 7 -8.13 -6.67 12.82
CA PRO A 7 -9.35 -5.85 12.92
C PRO A 7 -9.38 -4.70 11.91
N ILE A 8 -8.23 -4.14 11.56
CA ILE A 8 -8.11 -3.07 10.55
C ILE A 8 -8.44 -3.63 9.16
N PHE A 9 -7.89 -4.79 8.78
CA PHE A 9 -8.24 -5.42 7.52
C PHE A 9 -9.72 -5.75 7.44
N ARG A 10 -10.29 -6.31 8.52
CA ARG A 10 -11.72 -6.64 8.58
C ARG A 10 -12.60 -5.42 8.41
N LYS A 11 -12.27 -4.30 9.07
CA LYS A 11 -12.98 -3.01 8.96
C LYS A 11 -13.08 -2.51 7.51
N TYR A 12 -12.06 -2.77 6.70
CA TYR A 12 -12.00 -2.34 5.30
C TYR A 12 -12.24 -3.46 4.28
N HIS A 13 -12.83 -4.58 4.72
CA HIS A 13 -13.15 -5.72 3.85
C HIS A 13 -11.93 -6.33 3.12
N GLY A 14 -10.75 -6.24 3.74
CA GLY A 14 -9.53 -6.87 3.24
C GLY A 14 -9.59 -8.39 3.38
N THR A 15 -9.33 -9.09 2.28
CA THR A 15 -9.28 -10.56 2.24
C THR A 15 -7.83 -11.02 2.24
N TYR A 16 -7.45 -11.86 3.18
CA TYR A 16 -6.09 -12.38 3.27
C TYR A 16 -5.70 -13.15 2.01
N GLY A 17 -4.50 -12.86 1.49
CA GLY A 17 -3.92 -13.54 0.34
C GLY A 17 -2.72 -14.41 0.71
N LYS A 18 -2.67 -15.61 0.14
CA LYS A 18 -1.50 -16.49 0.22
C LYS A 18 -0.48 -16.04 -0.84
N HIS A 19 0.63 -15.44 -0.41
CA HIS A 19 1.79 -15.19 -1.27
C HIS A 19 3.07 -15.56 -0.52
N ALA A 20 4.05 -16.10 -1.25
CA ALA A 20 5.30 -16.57 -0.65
C ALA A 20 6.25 -15.39 -0.37
N GLY A 21 6.70 -15.27 0.87
CA GLY A 21 7.68 -14.26 1.33
C GLY A 21 7.42 -13.81 2.77
N ASP A 22 8.17 -12.81 3.22
CA ASP A 22 8.09 -12.26 4.60
C ASP A 22 7.04 -11.14 4.75
N GLY A 23 6.16 -10.97 3.75
CA GLY A 23 5.23 -9.85 3.63
C GLY A 23 3.75 -10.22 3.84
N MET A 24 2.92 -9.19 3.90
CA MET A 24 1.46 -9.29 3.94
C MET A 24 0.88 -9.07 2.56
N VAL A 25 -0.03 -9.95 2.12
CA VAL A 25 -0.85 -9.71 0.94
C VAL A 25 -2.31 -9.74 1.31
N TYR A 26 -3.04 -8.70 0.93
CA TYR A 26 -4.48 -8.59 1.12
C TYR A 26 -5.12 -8.09 -0.17
N TYR A 27 -6.24 -8.71 -0.52
CA TYR A 27 -7.05 -8.36 -1.68
C TYR A 27 -8.26 -7.54 -1.24
N PHE A 28 -8.58 -6.53 -2.02
CA PHE A 28 -9.78 -5.71 -1.85
C PHE A 28 -10.62 -5.89 -3.11
N PHE A 29 -11.73 -6.60 -2.98
CA PHE A 29 -12.61 -6.91 -4.11
C PHE A 29 -13.76 -5.90 -4.18
N PRO A 30 -14.36 -5.69 -5.36
CA PRO A 30 -15.61 -4.96 -5.48
C PRO A 30 -16.65 -5.48 -4.49
N GLN A 31 -17.26 -4.58 -3.75
CA GLN A 31 -18.33 -4.86 -2.81
C GLN A 31 -19.53 -3.97 -3.16
N PRO A 32 -20.77 -4.40 -2.86
CA PRO A 32 -21.92 -3.50 -2.88
C PRO A 32 -21.66 -2.29 -1.99
N ASP A 33 -22.05 -1.10 -2.46
CA ASP A 33 -22.10 0.14 -1.69
C ASP A 33 -20.79 0.68 -1.08
N CYS A 34 -19.63 0.07 -1.38
CA CYS A 34 -18.34 0.65 -1.01
C CYS A 34 -17.30 0.59 -2.13
N ASP A 35 -16.35 1.52 -2.07
CA ASP A 35 -15.27 1.62 -3.04
C ASP A 35 -14.04 0.89 -2.50
N TYR A 36 -13.78 -0.32 -3.01
CA TYR A 36 -12.67 -1.16 -2.56
C TYR A 36 -11.30 -0.48 -2.67
N ARG A 37 -11.13 0.46 -3.61
CA ARG A 37 -9.89 1.25 -3.74
C ARG A 37 -9.73 2.23 -2.58
N LEU A 38 -10.81 2.88 -2.17
CA LEU A 38 -10.79 3.74 -0.98
C LEU A 38 -10.56 2.93 0.28
N ASN A 39 -11.21 1.77 0.41
CA ASN A 39 -11.00 0.86 1.53
C ASN A 39 -9.53 0.44 1.64
N ALA A 40 -8.89 0.06 0.53
CA ALA A 40 -7.47 -0.28 0.50
C ALA A 40 -6.57 0.88 0.94
N ILE A 41 -6.85 2.10 0.45
CA ILE A 41 -6.10 3.31 0.83
C ILE A 41 -6.27 3.63 2.31
N GLN A 42 -7.50 3.70 2.82
CA GLN A 42 -7.78 3.99 4.22
C GLN A 42 -7.19 2.91 5.14
N CYS A 43 -7.30 1.64 4.75
CA CYS A 43 -6.69 0.52 5.46
C CYS A 43 -5.17 0.70 5.58
N SER A 44 -4.49 1.00 4.48
CA SER A 44 -3.03 1.19 4.48
C SER A 44 -2.57 2.34 5.36
N LEU A 45 -3.30 3.47 5.36
CA LEU A 45 -2.99 4.62 6.20
C LEU A 45 -3.27 4.34 7.68
N GLU A 46 -4.33 3.59 7.99
CA GLU A 46 -4.62 3.15 9.36
C GLU A 46 -3.59 2.14 9.87
N LEU A 47 -3.10 1.24 9.01
CA LEU A 47 -1.99 0.34 9.32
C LEU A 47 -0.69 1.11 9.60
N LYS A 48 -0.37 2.14 8.80
CA LYS A 48 0.77 3.04 9.05
C LYS A 48 0.64 3.72 10.42
N ALA A 49 -0.54 4.23 10.75
CA ALA A 49 -0.80 4.84 12.06
C ALA A 49 -0.68 3.81 13.20
N MET A 50 -1.19 2.60 13.02
CA MET A 50 -1.07 1.49 13.97
C MET A 50 0.39 1.14 14.24
N MET A 51 1.23 1.03 13.21
CA MET A 51 2.67 0.76 13.36
C MET A 51 3.38 1.85 14.15
N ARG A 52 3.08 3.14 13.88
CA ARG A 52 3.62 4.26 14.67
C ARG A 52 3.27 4.14 16.16
N ARG A 53 2.02 3.77 16.48
CA ARG A 53 1.58 3.57 17.88
C ARG A 53 2.29 2.39 18.56
N ILE A 54 2.52 1.29 17.82
CA ILE A 54 3.28 0.15 18.34
C ILE A 54 4.71 0.58 18.66
N THR A 55 5.39 1.24 17.72
CA THR A 55 6.76 1.72 17.87
C THR A 55 6.89 2.65 19.08
N GLN A 56 6.03 3.66 19.20
CA GLN A 56 6.01 4.57 20.35
C GLN A 56 5.83 3.83 21.67
N ARG A 57 4.89 2.87 21.74
CA ARG A 57 4.64 2.08 22.95
C ARG A 57 5.86 1.25 23.35
N TRP A 58 6.60 0.71 22.39
CA TRP A 58 7.77 -0.11 22.63
C TRP A 58 8.99 0.72 23.05
N GLN A 59 9.20 1.87 22.40
CA GLN A 59 10.19 2.86 22.80
C GLN A 59 9.98 3.29 24.26
N SER A 60 8.76 3.70 24.62
CA SER A 60 8.46 4.19 25.97
C SER A 60 8.49 3.11 27.07
N ARG A 61 8.14 1.85 26.75
CA ARG A 61 7.99 0.79 27.78
C ARG A 61 9.18 -0.17 27.89
N LYS A 62 9.95 -0.34 26.83
CA LYS A 62 10.95 -1.40 26.73
C LYS A 62 12.35 -0.87 26.42
N GLY A 63 12.52 0.45 26.26
CA GLY A 63 13.81 1.03 25.87
C GLY A 63 14.29 0.52 24.51
N TRP A 64 13.34 0.15 23.64
CA TRP A 64 13.63 -0.39 22.31
C TRP A 64 13.85 0.77 21.34
N PHE A 65 15.04 0.87 20.74
CA PHE A 65 15.42 2.02 19.92
C PHE A 65 15.21 1.84 18.41
N SER A 66 14.80 0.65 17.95
CA SER A 66 14.55 0.41 16.52
C SER A 66 13.08 0.62 16.16
N ASP A 67 12.83 1.42 15.13
CA ASP A 67 11.49 1.62 14.62
C ASP A 67 10.96 0.35 13.94
N LEU A 68 9.74 -0.06 14.31
CA LEU A 68 9.00 -1.06 13.55
C LEU A 68 8.29 -0.35 12.39
N LEU A 69 8.73 -0.66 11.17
CA LEU A 69 8.26 -0.03 9.95
C LEU A 69 7.52 -1.04 9.08
N LEU A 70 6.43 -0.60 8.47
CA LEU A 70 5.68 -1.38 7.49
C LEU A 70 5.58 -0.56 6.20
N ASN A 71 6.37 -0.96 5.20
CA ASN A 71 6.30 -0.40 3.87
C ASN A 71 5.11 -1.03 3.14
N ILE A 72 4.28 -0.21 2.49
CA ILE A 72 3.04 -0.69 1.86
C ILE A 72 3.00 -0.23 0.40
N GLY A 73 2.79 -1.17 -0.51
CA GLY A 73 2.52 -0.92 -1.92
C GLY A 73 1.11 -1.31 -2.30
N LEU A 74 0.39 -0.41 -2.96
CA LEU A 74 -0.96 -0.63 -3.48
C LEU A 74 -0.94 -0.58 -5.00
N ASN A 75 -1.66 -1.51 -5.62
CA ASN A 75 -1.92 -1.50 -7.05
C ASN A 75 -3.34 -2.00 -7.30
N GLU A 76 -3.88 -1.63 -8.45
CA GLU A 76 -5.17 -2.08 -8.94
C GLU A 76 -4.99 -2.59 -10.37
N GLY A 77 -5.64 -3.71 -10.66
CA GLY A 77 -5.67 -4.33 -11.97
C GLY A 77 -6.65 -5.49 -11.99
N GLN A 78 -6.87 -6.04 -13.18
CA GLN A 78 -7.71 -7.21 -13.37
C GLN A 78 -6.86 -8.47 -13.31
N GLU A 79 -7.25 -9.42 -12.46
CA GLU A 79 -6.51 -10.66 -12.29
C GLU A 79 -7.43 -11.88 -12.35
N TRP A 80 -6.84 -13.01 -12.74
CA TRP A 80 -7.57 -14.26 -12.71
C TRP A 80 -7.68 -14.75 -11.26
N PHE A 81 -8.91 -14.75 -10.76
CA PHE A 81 -9.26 -15.31 -9.47
C PHE A 81 -9.89 -16.68 -9.68
N GLY A 82 -9.22 -17.74 -9.23
CA GLY A 82 -9.75 -19.09 -9.35
C GLY A 82 -9.26 -20.02 -8.26
N SER A 83 -9.99 -21.13 -8.11
CA SER A 83 -9.61 -22.23 -7.25
C SER A 83 -8.98 -23.34 -8.09
N PHE A 84 -7.79 -23.81 -7.69
CA PHE A 84 -7.23 -25.04 -8.25
C PHE A 84 -7.45 -26.19 -7.26
N HIS A 85 -7.88 -27.34 -7.79
CA HIS A 85 -8.13 -28.54 -7.01
C HIS A 85 -6.94 -29.48 -7.18
N ALA A 86 -6.13 -29.65 -6.13
CA ALA A 86 -5.04 -30.62 -6.10
C ALA A 86 -5.19 -31.52 -4.88
N GLY A 87 -5.35 -32.84 -5.09
CA GLY A 87 -5.31 -33.83 -4.03
C GLY A 87 -6.37 -33.67 -2.92
N GLY A 88 -7.57 -33.16 -3.25
CA GLY A 88 -8.67 -32.98 -2.27
C GLY A 88 -8.65 -31.66 -1.50
N HIS A 89 -7.67 -30.79 -1.75
CA HIS A 89 -7.63 -29.43 -1.19
C HIS A 89 -7.96 -28.39 -2.26
N VAL A 90 -8.82 -27.44 -1.89
CA VAL A 90 -9.15 -26.26 -2.71
C VAL A 90 -8.21 -25.14 -2.28
N GLU A 91 -7.26 -24.77 -3.14
CA GLU A 91 -6.43 -23.58 -2.92
C GLU A 91 -6.93 -22.42 -3.78
N PHE A 92 -7.16 -21.27 -3.15
CA PHE A 92 -7.44 -20.02 -3.85
C PHE A 92 -6.12 -19.37 -4.24
N THR A 93 -5.93 -19.12 -5.53
CA THR A 93 -4.75 -18.41 -6.03
C THR A 93 -5.20 -17.24 -6.90
N VAL A 94 -4.57 -16.09 -6.68
CA VAL A 94 -4.65 -14.96 -7.59
C VAL A 94 -3.34 -14.94 -8.36
N LEU A 95 -3.42 -15.11 -9.68
CA LEU A 95 -2.26 -15.11 -10.58
C LEU A 95 -2.28 -13.81 -11.36
N GLY A 96 -1.17 -13.06 -11.35
CA GLY A 96 -1.21 -11.72 -11.91
C GLY A 96 0.02 -10.84 -11.80
N GLU A 97 0.16 -9.92 -12.76
CA GLU A 97 1.18 -8.86 -12.76
C GLU A 97 0.88 -7.76 -11.73
N THR A 98 -0.38 -7.58 -11.35
CA THR A 98 -0.83 -6.59 -10.37
C THR A 98 -0.23 -6.85 -9.00
N ILE A 99 -0.16 -8.13 -8.59
CA ILE A 99 0.42 -8.55 -7.30
C ILE A 99 1.93 -8.32 -7.31
N ASN A 100 2.59 -8.71 -8.41
CA ASN A 100 4.03 -8.49 -8.57
C ASN A 100 4.33 -6.98 -8.51
N SER A 101 3.57 -6.16 -9.22
CA SER A 101 3.71 -4.70 -9.21
C SER A 101 3.48 -4.11 -7.82
N ALA A 102 2.42 -4.53 -7.11
CA ALA A 102 2.15 -4.09 -5.74
C ALA A 102 3.30 -4.45 -4.79
N SER A 103 3.83 -5.68 -4.91
CA SER A 103 5.01 -6.13 -4.16
C SER A 103 6.24 -5.26 -4.49
N ARG A 104 6.50 -4.93 -5.76
CA ARG A 104 7.61 -4.04 -6.12
C ARG A 104 7.44 -2.63 -5.59
N VAL A 105 6.22 -2.08 -5.60
CA VAL A 105 5.94 -0.78 -5.00
C VAL A 105 6.18 -0.82 -3.48
N SER A 106 5.80 -1.92 -2.81
CA SER A 106 6.06 -2.13 -1.39
C SER A 106 7.55 -2.25 -1.08
N ASP A 107 8.29 -2.93 -1.95
CA ASP A 107 9.75 -3.10 -1.88
C ASP A 107 10.51 -1.81 -2.15
N PHE A 108 9.94 -0.90 -2.94
CA PHE A 108 10.46 0.45 -3.18
C PHE A 108 10.21 1.36 -1.99
N ALA A 109 9.05 1.25 -1.35
CA ALA A 109 8.69 2.07 -0.20
C ALA A 109 9.74 1.97 0.92
N ARG A 110 9.94 3.08 1.63
CA ARG A 110 10.92 3.24 2.71
C ARG A 110 10.27 3.87 3.93
N ASN A 111 10.84 3.63 5.11
CA ASN A 111 10.48 4.33 6.34
C ASN A 111 8.98 4.26 6.70
N GLY A 112 8.32 3.14 6.40
CA GLY A 112 6.90 2.95 6.69
C GLY A 112 5.97 3.81 5.81
N SER A 113 6.43 4.21 4.63
CA SER A 113 5.62 4.94 3.66
C SER A 113 4.62 4.02 2.96
N VAL A 114 3.53 4.63 2.48
CA VAL A 114 2.51 3.98 1.68
C VAL A 114 2.60 4.56 0.28
N TRP A 115 2.66 3.69 -0.72
CA TRP A 115 2.72 4.07 -2.12
C TRP A 115 1.63 3.37 -2.91
N ALA A 116 1.10 4.06 -3.91
CA ALA A 116 0.06 3.52 -4.78
C ALA A 116 0.36 3.83 -6.24
N SER A 117 -0.07 2.94 -7.13
CA SER A 117 0.00 3.16 -8.57
C SER A 117 -0.98 4.25 -9.03
N LYS A 118 -0.62 4.96 -10.10
CA LYS A 118 -1.50 5.94 -10.75
C LYS A 118 -2.78 5.29 -11.28
N SER A 119 -2.71 4.05 -11.79
CA SER A 119 -3.87 3.32 -12.30
C SER A 119 -4.96 3.18 -11.22
N MET A 120 -4.56 2.84 -9.99
CA MET A 120 -5.47 2.75 -8.85
C MET A 120 -6.14 4.09 -8.53
N LEU A 121 -5.37 5.16 -8.38
CA LEU A 121 -5.95 6.48 -8.06
C LEU A 121 -6.88 6.98 -9.17
N ASN A 122 -6.54 6.71 -10.43
CA ASN A 122 -7.32 7.14 -11.59
C ASN A 122 -8.73 6.54 -11.62
N GLN A 123 -8.95 5.39 -11.01
CA GLN A 123 -10.27 4.76 -10.91
C GLN A 123 -11.15 5.32 -9.79
N ILE A 124 -10.59 6.12 -8.88
CA ILE A 124 -11.35 6.75 -7.80
C ILE A 124 -12.02 8.02 -8.35
N PRO A 125 -13.32 8.25 -8.12
CA PRO A 125 -13.99 9.48 -8.53
C PRO A 125 -13.31 10.74 -7.98
N THR A 126 -13.26 11.81 -8.78
CA THR A 126 -12.53 13.05 -8.44
C THR A 126 -12.91 13.63 -7.07
N GLU A 127 -14.20 13.66 -6.73
CA GLU A 127 -14.66 14.19 -5.43
C GLU A 127 -14.15 13.40 -4.24
N LYS A 128 -13.99 12.09 -4.40
CA LYS A 128 -13.39 11.21 -3.39
C LYS A 128 -11.87 11.33 -3.39
N ARG A 129 -11.24 11.49 -4.56
CA ARG A 129 -9.78 11.63 -4.69
C ARG A 129 -9.24 12.88 -3.99
N LYS A 130 -10.00 13.98 -3.96
CA LYS A 130 -9.67 15.21 -3.21
C LYS A 130 -9.49 14.98 -1.70
N GLN A 131 -10.03 13.88 -1.17
CA GLN A 131 -9.91 13.51 0.24
C GLN A 131 -8.59 12.78 0.54
N ILE A 132 -7.79 12.47 -0.48
CA ILE A 132 -6.54 11.74 -0.37
C ILE A 132 -5.40 12.76 -0.52
N ASN A 133 -4.54 12.88 0.48
CA ASN A 133 -3.30 13.65 0.36
C ASN A 133 -2.21 12.75 -0.24
N PHE A 134 -1.95 12.94 -1.53
CA PHE A 134 -0.93 12.19 -2.27
C PHE A 134 -0.03 13.12 -3.08
N GLY A 135 1.18 12.64 -3.40
CA GLY A 135 2.15 13.40 -4.18
C GLY A 135 3.55 12.80 -4.15
N ILE A 136 4.51 13.58 -4.64
CA ILE A 136 5.93 13.20 -4.72
C ILE A 136 6.76 14.22 -3.96
N THR A 137 7.69 13.72 -3.15
CA THR A 137 8.74 14.55 -2.57
C THR A 137 9.83 14.80 -3.60
N ARG A 138 10.12 16.07 -3.89
CA ARG A 138 11.20 16.50 -4.79
C ARG A 138 12.24 17.29 -4.02
N GLN A 139 13.50 17.07 -4.35
CA GLN A 139 14.60 17.88 -3.85
C GLN A 139 14.71 19.14 -4.72
N THR A 140 14.69 20.31 -4.08
CA THR A 140 14.87 21.60 -4.76
C THR A 140 16.36 21.88 -5.00
N GLN A 141 16.66 22.90 -5.80
CA GLN A 141 18.04 23.35 -6.05
C GLN A 141 18.77 23.79 -4.76
N HIS A 142 18.03 24.12 -3.70
CA HIS A 142 18.57 24.54 -2.39
C HIS A 142 18.67 23.38 -1.39
N ASN A 143 18.63 22.13 -1.86
CA ASN A 143 18.73 20.93 -1.02
C ASN A 143 17.56 20.75 -0.02
N GLU A 144 16.42 21.40 -0.28
CA GLU A 144 15.20 21.24 0.51
C GLU A 144 14.29 20.16 -0.11
N PHE A 145 13.55 19.44 0.73
CA PHE A 145 12.57 18.46 0.28
C PHE A 145 11.17 19.07 0.28
N LEU A 146 10.62 19.29 -0.92
CA LEU A 146 9.26 19.81 -1.09
C LEU A 146 8.32 18.67 -1.51
N PHE A 147 7.21 18.52 -0.80
CA PHE A 147 6.15 17.62 -1.22
C PHE A 147 5.21 18.33 -2.18
N VAL A 148 5.14 17.84 -3.42
CA VAL A 148 4.25 18.38 -4.45
C VAL A 148 3.02 17.49 -4.52
N THR A 149 1.87 18.00 -4.08
CA THR A 149 0.61 17.24 -4.08
C THR A 149 0.12 16.97 -5.50
N ASP A 150 -0.76 15.98 -5.65
CA ASP A 150 -1.43 15.66 -6.92
C ASP A 150 -0.48 15.30 -8.06
N THR A 151 0.73 14.82 -7.72
CA THR A 151 1.75 14.42 -8.69
C THR A 151 2.07 12.94 -8.63
N TYR A 152 2.59 12.44 -9.75
CA TYR A 152 3.09 11.08 -9.90
C TYR A 152 4.51 11.14 -10.46
N ALA A 153 5.28 10.08 -10.23
CA ALA A 153 6.57 9.86 -10.87
C ALA A 153 6.71 8.39 -11.26
N SER A 154 7.48 8.10 -12.29
CA SER A 154 7.86 6.73 -12.62
C SER A 154 8.73 6.16 -11.49
N LEU A 155 8.46 4.94 -11.05
CA LEU A 155 9.20 4.28 -9.97
C LEU A 155 10.73 4.35 -10.22
N GLY A 156 11.18 4.07 -11.44
CA GLY A 156 12.58 4.11 -11.83
C GLY A 156 13.26 5.46 -11.65
N SER A 157 12.51 6.57 -11.82
CA SER A 157 13.05 7.92 -11.60
C SER A 157 13.29 8.25 -10.12
N LEU A 158 12.66 7.49 -9.21
CA LEU A 158 12.75 7.67 -7.77
C LEU A 158 13.76 6.71 -7.12
N LEU A 159 14.30 5.74 -7.87
CA LEU A 159 15.28 4.80 -7.34
C LEU A 159 16.61 5.50 -7.08
N ASP A 160 17.19 5.19 -5.92
CA ASP A 160 18.58 5.52 -5.61
C ASP A 160 19.55 4.62 -6.37
N ASP A 161 20.85 4.93 -6.29
CA ASP A 161 21.88 4.19 -7.03
C ASP A 161 21.98 2.71 -6.59
N THR A 162 21.60 2.39 -5.36
CA THR A 162 21.58 1.01 -4.86
C THR A 162 20.44 0.20 -5.47
N ASP A 163 19.24 0.77 -5.53
CA ASP A 163 18.05 0.11 -6.06
C ASP A 163 18.06 0.05 -7.59
N ARG A 164 18.70 1.00 -8.29
CA ARG A 164 18.83 1.00 -9.76
C ARG A 164 19.53 -0.24 -10.31
N ASN A 165 20.48 -0.81 -9.55
CA ASN A 165 21.19 -2.02 -9.94
C ASN A 165 20.41 -3.30 -9.60
N ASN A 166 19.29 -3.19 -8.89
CA ASN A 166 18.48 -4.33 -8.50
C ASN A 166 17.57 -4.77 -9.67
N SER A 167 17.76 -6.00 -10.14
CA SER A 167 17.00 -6.55 -11.27
C SER A 167 15.49 -6.59 -11.01
N LYS A 168 15.06 -6.58 -9.74
CA LYS A 168 13.65 -6.66 -9.35
C LYS A 168 12.79 -5.47 -9.78
N PHE A 169 13.39 -4.33 -10.10
CA PHE A 169 12.65 -3.12 -10.50
C PHE A 169 12.64 -2.88 -12.01
N ARG A 170 13.30 -3.74 -12.81
CA ARG A 170 13.44 -3.52 -14.27
C ARG A 170 12.10 -3.58 -14.99
N ASP A 171 11.20 -4.43 -14.53
CA ASP A 171 9.84 -4.62 -15.05
C ASP A 171 8.88 -3.49 -14.65
N VAL A 172 9.09 -2.86 -13.49
CA VAL A 172 8.22 -1.79 -12.96
C VAL A 172 8.81 -0.39 -13.06
N GLY A 173 9.97 -0.20 -13.70
CA GLY A 173 10.67 1.09 -13.73
C GLY A 173 9.83 2.24 -14.31
N MET A 174 8.96 1.94 -15.28
CA MET A 174 8.05 2.93 -15.88
C MET A 174 6.70 3.05 -15.17
N LEU A 175 6.43 2.23 -14.14
CA LEU A 175 5.18 2.24 -13.39
C LEU A 175 5.01 3.61 -12.70
N PRO A 176 3.98 4.40 -13.04
CA PRO A 176 3.74 5.67 -12.38
C PRO A 176 3.16 5.43 -10.99
N ILE A 177 3.82 5.96 -9.96
CA ILE A 177 3.45 5.81 -8.55
C ILE A 177 3.38 7.16 -7.85
N THR A 178 2.74 7.18 -6.68
CA THR A 178 2.66 8.33 -5.77
C THR A 178 2.72 7.88 -4.32
N GLU A 179 3.27 8.72 -3.43
CA GLU A 179 3.20 8.52 -1.99
C GLU A 179 1.79 8.91 -1.50
N LEU A 180 1.21 8.11 -0.62
CA LEU A 180 -0.01 8.42 0.13
C LEU A 180 0.37 8.86 1.55
N ARG A 181 -0.04 10.07 1.93
CA ARG A 181 0.31 10.64 3.24
C ARG A 181 -0.82 10.61 4.24
N ASP A 182 -2.02 10.98 3.80
CA ASP A 182 -3.17 11.12 4.69
C ASP A 182 -4.50 11.01 3.94
N PHE A 183 -5.58 10.85 4.70
CA PHE A 183 -6.96 10.85 4.20
C PHE A 183 -7.80 11.80 5.06
N THR A 184 -8.36 12.83 4.44
CA THR A 184 -9.11 13.92 5.11
C THR A 184 -10.62 13.72 5.10
N GLY A 185 -11.14 12.69 4.43
CA GLY A 185 -12.56 12.38 4.44
C GLY A 185 -13.00 11.75 5.77
N ASP A 186 -14.19 12.08 6.24
CA ASP A 186 -14.76 11.46 7.43
C ASP A 186 -14.83 9.95 7.25
N VAL A 187 -14.20 9.22 8.18
CA VAL A 187 -14.45 7.80 8.36
C VAL A 187 -15.89 7.68 8.81
N SER A 188 -16.83 7.58 7.88
CA SER A 188 -18.19 7.15 8.18
C SER A 188 -18.08 5.73 8.70
N ILE A 189 -17.93 5.61 10.02
CA ILE A 189 -18.07 4.37 10.75
C ILE A 189 -19.51 3.96 10.51
N GLY A 190 -19.73 3.04 9.57
CA GLY A 190 -21.02 2.38 9.41
C GLY A 190 -21.34 1.67 10.71
N THR A 191 -22.11 2.33 11.57
CA THR A 191 -22.81 1.68 12.66
C THR A 191 -23.97 0.90 12.06
N ALA A 192 -23.85 -0.43 12.10
CA ALA A 192 -24.97 -1.36 12.06
C ALA A 192 -24.83 -2.29 13.27
#